data_AF-A0A2G6QXQ4-F1
#
_entry.id   AF-A0A2G6QXQ4-F1
#
_cell.length_a   1.000
_cell.length_b   1.000
_cell.length_c   1.000
_cell.angle_alpha   90.00
_cell.angle_beta   90.00
_cell.angle_gamma   90.00
#
_symmetry.space_group_name_H-M   'P 1'
#
loop_
_entity.id
_entity.type
_entity.pdbx_description
1 polymer ?
#
loop_
_entity_poly.entity_id
_entity_poly.type
_entity_poly.pdbx_seq_one_letter_code
_entity_poly.pdbx_strand_id
1 'polypeptide(L)'
;MKKTFSFIAIVCIILASNCSKIQENDDPVIGIWASLSTLTTSETGKVPTRFEWIFNDAHLGRYHIKENGIVIAKTDFSWKEVDGVYTICYPGLKDKPDDKVTIKSSPDQDSLIDEKGNVIAIRE
;
A
#
# COMPACT_ATOMS: atom_id res chain seq x y z
N MET A 1 39.98 -10.91 -39.60
CA MET A 1 39.29 -9.67 -39.16
C MET A 1 37.77 -9.82 -39.11
N LYS A 2 37.08 -10.44 -40.09
CA LYS A 2 35.60 -10.58 -40.04
C LYS A 2 35.07 -11.43 -38.86
N LYS A 3 35.80 -12.46 -38.42
CA LYS A 3 35.40 -13.36 -37.33
C LYS A 3 35.47 -12.71 -35.93
N THR A 4 36.36 -11.75 -35.72
CA THR A 4 36.52 -11.05 -34.43
C THR A 4 35.39 -10.04 -34.21
N PHE A 5 34.94 -9.35 -35.25
CA PHE A 5 33.78 -8.45 -35.17
C PHE A 5 32.48 -9.18 -34.82
N SER A 6 32.29 -10.41 -35.35
CA SER A 6 31.12 -11.22 -35.03
C SER A 6 31.10 -11.66 -33.56
N PHE A 7 32.26 -11.96 -32.96
CA PHE A 7 32.36 -12.33 -31.55
C PHE A 7 32.06 -11.15 -30.64
N ILE A 8 32.61 -9.97 -30.96
CA ILE A 8 32.35 -8.72 -30.23
C ILE A 8 30.86 -8.37 -30.29
N ALA A 9 30.21 -8.53 -31.44
CA ALA A 9 28.77 -8.28 -31.58
C ALA A 9 27.92 -9.19 -30.67
N ILE A 10 28.26 -10.48 -30.57
CA ILE A 10 27.57 -11.42 -29.66
C ILE A 10 27.77 -11.01 -28.20
N VAL A 11 28.99 -10.66 -27.80
CA VAL A 11 29.28 -10.19 -26.43
C VAL A 11 28.52 -8.90 -26.10
N CYS A 12 28.44 -7.96 -27.03
CA CYS A 12 27.65 -6.73 -26.84
C CYS A 12 26.15 -7.00 -26.68
N ILE A 13 25.59 -7.95 -27.43
CA ILE A 13 24.18 -8.33 -27.30
C ILE A 13 23.91 -8.94 -25.93
N ILE A 14 24.80 -9.80 -25.42
CA ILE A 14 24.67 -10.44 -24.10
C ILE A 14 24.79 -9.39 -22.98
N LEU A 15 25.71 -8.43 -23.09
CA LEU A 15 25.86 -7.36 -22.09
C LEU A 15 24.69 -6.37 -22.11
N ALA A 16 24.09 -6.12 -23.27
CA ALA A 16 22.89 -5.28 -23.40
C ALA A 16 21.58 -5.99 -23.01
N SER A 17 21.58 -7.33 -22.90
CA SER A 17 20.44 -8.12 -22.44
C SER A 17 20.45 -8.42 -20.94
N ASN A 18 21.25 -7.67 -20.17
CA ASN A 18 21.05 -7.51 -18.74
C ASN A 18 19.77 -6.69 -18.49
N CYS A 19 18.61 -7.32 -18.67
CA CYS A 19 17.38 -6.82 -18.06
C CYS A 19 17.64 -6.72 -16.56
N SER A 20 17.66 -5.50 -16.02
CA SER A 20 17.87 -5.31 -14.59
C SER A 20 16.82 -6.13 -13.84
N LYS A 21 17.23 -6.88 -12.83
CA LYS A 21 16.29 -7.53 -11.92
C LYS A 21 15.42 -6.42 -11.32
N ILE A 22 14.11 -6.59 -11.36
CA ILE A 22 13.19 -5.69 -10.66
C ILE A 22 13.53 -5.80 -9.17
N GLN A 23 13.76 -4.68 -8.52
CA GLN A 23 13.96 -4.66 -7.08
C GLN A 23 12.64 -5.04 -6.42
N GLU A 24 12.59 -6.22 -5.81
CA GLU A 24 11.46 -6.65 -4.99
C GLU A 24 11.43 -5.75 -3.74
N ASN A 25 10.24 -5.24 -3.42
CA ASN A 25 9.98 -4.49 -2.21
C ASN A 25 9.13 -5.38 -1.30
N ASP A 26 9.76 -5.89 -0.25
CA ASP A 26 9.16 -6.80 0.73
C ASP A 26 8.84 -6.07 2.04
N ASP A 27 8.49 -4.78 1.96
CA ASP A 27 8.15 -3.96 3.12
C ASP A 27 6.98 -4.59 3.92
N PRO A 28 7.07 -4.68 5.26
CA PRO A 28 6.05 -5.32 6.10
C PRO A 28 4.68 -4.64 6.05
N VAL A 29 4.58 -3.39 5.56
CA VAL A 29 3.30 -2.70 5.38
C VAL A 29 2.46 -3.30 4.24
N ILE A 30 3.10 -3.98 3.29
CA ILE A 30 2.48 -4.51 2.07
C ILE A 30 1.38 -5.52 2.42
N GLY A 31 0.25 -5.43 1.71
CA GLY A 31 -0.93 -6.28 1.89
C GLY A 31 -2.18 -5.51 2.33
N ILE A 32 -3.15 -6.20 2.93
CA ILE A 32 -4.44 -5.61 3.32
C ILE A 32 -4.51 -5.32 4.83
N TRP A 33 -4.86 -4.08 5.17
CA TRP A 33 -5.23 -3.67 6.53
C TRP A 33 -6.68 -3.20 6.53
N ALA A 34 -7.43 -3.48 7.60
CA ALA A 34 -8.81 -3.06 7.68
C ALA A 34 -9.25 -2.60 9.07
N SER A 35 -10.26 -1.73 9.08
CA SER A 35 -11.01 -1.39 10.29
C SER A 35 -12.50 -1.41 10.05
N LEU A 36 -13.24 -1.61 11.14
CA LEU A 36 -14.70 -1.62 11.15
C LEU A 36 -15.19 -0.43 11.97
N SER A 37 -16.12 0.33 11.39
CA SER A 37 -16.82 1.41 12.05
C SER A 37 -18.32 1.30 11.81
N THR A 38 -19.11 2.03 12.58
CA THR A 38 -20.53 2.21 12.30
C THR A 38 -20.79 3.68 12.05
N LEU A 39 -21.10 4.04 10.81
CA LEU A 39 -21.50 5.39 10.45
C LEU A 39 -23.01 5.54 10.63
N THR A 40 -23.43 6.71 11.11
CA THR A 40 -24.86 7.07 11.21
C THR A 40 -25.20 7.90 9.98
N THR A 41 -25.92 7.32 9.04
CA THR A 41 -26.50 8.10 7.94
C THR A 41 -27.79 8.72 8.45
N SER A 42 -27.85 10.05 8.43
CA SER A 42 -29.01 10.84 8.84
C SER A 42 -30.27 10.23 8.24
N GLU A 43 -31.20 9.82 9.12
CA GLU A 43 -32.54 9.28 8.85
C GLU A 43 -32.77 7.74 8.81
N THR A 44 -31.78 6.84 8.62
CA THR A 44 -32.11 5.39 8.40
C THR A 44 -31.28 4.34 9.17
N GLY A 45 -30.65 4.69 10.29
CA GLY A 45 -30.00 3.72 11.18
C GLY A 45 -28.49 3.53 10.97
N LYS A 46 -27.87 2.66 11.78
CA LYS A 46 -26.41 2.44 11.79
C LYS A 46 -26.02 1.49 10.65
N VAL A 47 -25.15 1.94 9.75
CA VAL A 47 -24.62 1.09 8.67
C VAL A 47 -23.20 0.62 9.05
N PRO A 48 -22.94 -0.69 9.09
CA PRO A 48 -21.58 -1.19 9.29
C PRO A 48 -20.72 -0.80 8.08
N THR A 49 -19.69 -0.02 8.33
CA THR A 49 -18.75 0.48 7.33
C THR A 49 -17.38 -0.13 7.59
N ARG A 50 -16.78 -0.73 6.57
CA ARG A 50 -15.42 -1.27 6.60
C ARG A 50 -14.50 -0.38 5.77
N PHE A 51 -13.36 -0.03 6.33
CA PHE A 51 -12.29 0.69 5.65
C PHE A 51 -11.14 -0.28 5.39
N GLU A 52 -10.57 -0.26 4.18
CA GLU A 52 -9.44 -1.11 3.82
C GLU A 52 -8.31 -0.28 3.20
N TRP A 53 -7.08 -0.56 3.63
CA TRP A 53 -5.85 -0.04 3.05
C TRP A 53 -5.07 -1.19 2.44
N ILE A 54 -4.93 -1.17 1.12
CA ILE A 54 -4.29 -2.24 0.35
C ILE A 54 -2.97 -1.69 -0.18
N PHE A 55 -1.87 -2.00 0.50
CA PHE A 55 -0.52 -1.56 0.13
C PHE A 55 0.08 -2.52 -0.90
N ASN A 56 0.74 -1.99 -1.92
CA ASN A 56 1.53 -2.77 -2.88
C ASN A 56 3.03 -2.43 -2.77
N ASP A 57 3.84 -3.19 -3.49
CA ASP A 57 5.30 -3.10 -3.58
C ASP A 57 5.81 -1.84 -4.33
N ALA A 58 4.94 -1.08 -4.98
CA ALA A 58 5.28 0.07 -5.81
C ALA A 58 5.11 1.43 -5.11
N HIS A 59 5.12 1.48 -3.77
CA HIS A 59 4.86 2.72 -2.99
C HIS A 59 3.47 3.33 -3.26
N LEU A 60 2.55 2.49 -3.73
CA LEU A 60 1.17 2.82 -4.02
C LEU A 60 0.24 1.88 -3.24
N GLY A 61 -1.02 2.22 -3.23
CA GLY A 61 -2.04 1.37 -2.66
C GLY A 61 -3.43 1.85 -2.99
N ARG A 62 -4.42 1.12 -2.49
CA ARG A 62 -5.83 1.44 -2.67
C ARG A 62 -6.54 1.49 -1.33
N TYR A 63 -7.28 2.57 -1.14
CA TYR A 63 -8.19 2.75 -0.03
C TYR A 63 -9.61 2.40 -0.47
N HIS A 64 -10.29 1.52 0.26
CA HIS A 64 -11.70 1.19 0.04
C HIS A 64 -12.56 1.60 1.23
N ILE A 65 -13.77 2.05 0.91
CA ILE A 65 -14.89 2.14 1.84
C ILE A 65 -15.93 1.13 1.39
N LYS A 66 -16.26 0.18 2.26
CA LYS A 66 -17.26 -0.86 2.01
C LYS A 66 -18.43 -0.71 2.97
N GLU A 67 -19.65 -0.80 2.44
CA GLU A 67 -20.88 -0.93 3.22
C GLU A 67 -21.55 -2.25 2.87
N ASN A 68 -21.89 -3.06 3.88
CA ASN A 68 -22.46 -4.40 3.68
C ASN A 68 -21.65 -5.28 2.70
N GLY A 69 -20.32 -5.14 2.72
CA GLY A 69 -19.39 -5.88 1.85
C GLY A 69 -19.22 -5.32 0.43
N ILE A 70 -19.99 -4.29 0.05
CA ILE A 70 -19.93 -3.66 -1.28
C ILE A 70 -19.04 -2.42 -1.21
N VAL A 71 -18.08 -2.28 -2.13
CA VAL A 71 -17.24 -1.07 -2.24
C VAL A 71 -18.09 0.10 -2.74
N ILE A 72 -18.33 1.07 -1.87
CA ILE A 72 -19.11 2.27 -2.18
C ILE A 72 -18.22 3.45 -2.59
N ALA A 73 -16.96 3.45 -2.15
CA ALA A 73 -15.97 4.43 -2.55
C ALA A 73 -14.58 3.80 -2.57
N LYS A 74 -13.73 4.29 -3.47
CA LYS A 74 -12.32 3.92 -3.54
C LYS A 74 -11.47 5.08 -4.03
N THR A 75 -10.25 5.17 -3.52
CA THR A 75 -9.21 6.04 -4.06
C THR A 75 -7.89 5.29 -4.03
N ASP A 76 -6.99 5.63 -4.94
CA ASP A 76 -5.60 5.22 -4.78
C ASP A 76 -4.91 6.16 -3.78
N PHE A 77 -3.86 5.65 -3.15
CA PHE A 77 -2.96 6.41 -2.28
C PHE A 77 -1.50 6.12 -2.64
N SER A 78 -0.60 7.02 -2.29
CA SER A 78 0.84 6.76 -2.26
C SER A 78 1.30 6.60 -0.82
N TRP A 79 2.38 5.87 -0.60
CA TRP A 79 2.96 5.72 0.72
C TRP A 79 4.48 5.82 0.69
N LYS A 80 5.06 6.22 1.82
CA LYS A 80 6.50 6.22 2.04
C LYS A 80 6.82 5.88 3.48
N GLU A 81 7.91 5.17 3.68
CA GLU A 81 8.46 4.85 4.99
C GLU A 81 9.67 5.76 5.26
N VAL A 82 9.73 6.32 6.48
CA VAL A 82 10.89 7.05 7.01
C VAL A 82 11.02 6.75 8.49
N ASP A 83 12.13 6.15 8.91
CA ASP A 83 12.47 5.85 10.31
C ASP A 83 11.38 5.06 11.08
N GLY A 84 10.78 4.08 10.42
CA GLY A 84 9.70 3.22 10.91
C GLY A 84 8.29 3.82 10.79
N VAL A 85 8.17 5.04 10.26
CA VAL A 85 6.90 5.78 10.14
C VAL A 85 6.45 5.80 8.69
N TYR A 86 5.27 5.24 8.44
CA TYR A 86 4.60 5.25 7.15
C TYR A 86 3.74 6.51 7.03
N THR A 87 3.97 7.29 5.98
CA THR A 87 3.08 8.40 5.59
C THR A 87 2.23 7.97 4.39
N ILE A 88 0.92 7.98 4.54
CA ILE A 88 -0.06 7.58 3.52
C ILE A 88 -0.76 8.84 3.00
N CYS A 89 -0.62 9.13 1.71
CA CYS A 89 -1.17 10.33 1.07
C CYS A 89 -2.31 9.97 0.12
N TYR A 90 -3.45 10.67 0.24
CA TYR A 90 -4.68 10.38 -0.52
C TYR A 90 -4.99 11.48 -1.54
N PRO A 91 -4.33 11.51 -2.72
CA PRO A 91 -4.51 12.60 -3.69
C PRO A 91 -5.96 12.71 -4.22
N GLY A 92 -6.73 11.62 -4.17
CA GLY A 92 -8.14 11.60 -4.55
C GLY A 92 -9.11 12.14 -3.49
N LEU A 93 -8.65 12.46 -2.27
CA LEU A 93 -9.50 12.90 -1.16
C LEU A 93 -9.02 14.25 -0.63
N LYS A 94 -9.60 15.35 -1.16
CA LYS A 94 -9.16 16.73 -0.86
C LYS A 94 -9.18 17.11 0.62
N ASP A 95 -10.14 16.57 1.38
CA ASP A 95 -10.36 16.93 2.79
C ASP A 95 -9.82 15.87 3.76
N LYS A 96 -9.16 14.81 3.26
CA LYS A 96 -8.55 13.79 4.11
C LYS A 96 -7.07 14.13 4.33
N PRO A 97 -6.62 14.33 5.58
CA PRO A 97 -5.21 14.49 5.86
C PRO A 97 -4.44 13.19 5.60
N ASP A 98 -3.15 13.33 5.37
CA ASP A 98 -2.22 12.19 5.32
C ASP A 98 -2.24 11.45 6.66
N ASP A 99 -2.25 10.13 6.60
CA ASP A 99 -2.12 9.31 7.80
C ASP A 99 -0.64 9.05 8.06
N LYS A 100 -0.19 9.27 9.30
CA LYS A 100 1.14 8.89 9.78
C LYS A 100 0.99 7.73 10.74
N VAL A 101 1.50 6.57 10.38
CA VAL A 101 1.30 5.34 11.13
C VAL A 101 2.59 4.57 11.35
N THR A 102 2.61 3.76 12.39
CA THR A 102 3.64 2.74 12.64
C THR A 102 2.98 1.36 12.68
N ILE A 103 3.75 0.32 12.34
CA ILE A 103 3.29 -1.06 12.51
C ILE A 103 3.60 -1.50 13.94
N LYS A 104 2.58 -1.98 14.64
CA LYS A 104 2.73 -2.64 15.93
C LYS A 104 2.39 -4.12 15.76
N SER A 105 3.42 -4.96 15.86
CA SER A 105 3.23 -6.41 15.82
C SER A 105 2.80 -6.95 17.18
N SER A 106 1.86 -7.89 17.18
CA SER A 106 1.41 -8.62 18.37
C SER A 106 1.33 -10.12 18.07
N PRO A 107 1.30 -11.01 19.09
CA PRO A 107 1.23 -12.45 18.86
C PRO A 107 0.02 -12.90 18.05
N ASP A 108 -1.09 -12.14 18.14
CA ASP A 108 -2.34 -12.46 17.49
C ASP A 108 -2.45 -11.78 16.12
N GLN A 109 -2.17 -10.48 16.06
CA GLN A 109 -2.40 -9.68 14.85
C GLN A 109 -1.63 -8.36 14.84
N ASP A 110 -1.12 -7.97 13.68
CA ASP A 110 -0.44 -6.70 13.49
C ASP A 110 -1.44 -5.55 13.34
N SER A 111 -1.07 -4.34 13.76
CA SER A 111 -1.93 -3.14 13.69
C SER A 111 -1.18 -1.93 13.17
N LEU A 112 -1.88 -1.07 12.41
CA LEU A 112 -1.44 0.30 12.10
C LEU A 112 -1.87 1.23 13.23
N ILE A 113 -0.91 1.92 13.83
CA ILE A 113 -1.10 2.83 14.96
C ILE A 113 -0.74 4.26 14.55
N ASP A 114 -1.62 5.23 14.80
CA ASP A 114 -1.35 6.64 14.55
C ASP A 114 -0.39 7.27 15.58
N GLU A 115 0.05 8.51 15.34
CA GLU A 115 0.93 9.26 16.25
C GLU A 115 0.34 9.49 17.66
N LYS A 116 -0.97 9.31 17.83
CA LYS A 116 -1.67 9.45 19.11
C LYS A 116 -1.86 8.11 19.84
N GLY A 117 -1.42 7.00 19.23
CA GLY A 117 -1.57 5.66 19.78
C GLY A 117 -2.90 4.96 19.45
N ASN A 118 -3.73 5.52 18.57
CA ASN A 118 -4.99 4.90 18.16
C ASN A 118 -4.74 3.84 17.09
N VAL A 119 -5.46 2.73 17.18
CA VAL A 119 -5.48 1.70 16.13
C VAL A 119 -6.31 2.21 14.95
N ILE A 120 -5.67 2.39 13.79
CA ILE A 120 -6.31 2.82 12.55
C ILE A 120 -6.87 1.63 11.77
N ALA A 121 -6.09 0.54 11.72
CA ALA A 121 -6.43 -0.67 10.99
C ALA A 121 -5.66 -1.86 11.53
N ILE A 122 -6.17 -3.05 11.26
CA ILE A 122 -5.61 -4.33 11.68
C ILE A 122 -5.30 -5.15 10.43
N ARG A 123 -4.19 -5.91 10.46
CA ARG A 123 -3.74 -6.76 9.36
C ARG A 123 -4.76 -7.87 9.04
N GLU A 124 -5.09 -8.08 7.77
CA GLU A 124 -5.85 -9.27 7.33
C GLU A 124 -5.00 -10.54 7.25
#